data_AF-A0A920TST2-F1
#
_entry.id   AF-A0A920TST2-F1
#
_cell.length_a   1.000
_cell.length_b   1.000
_cell.length_c   1.000
_cell.angle_alpha   90.00
_cell.angle_beta   90.00
_cell.angle_gamma   90.00
#
_symmetry.space_group_name_H-M   'P 1'
#
loop_
_entity.id
_entity.type
_entity.pdbx_description
1 polymer ?
#
loop_
_entity_poly.entity_id
_entity_poly.type
_entity_poly.pdbx_seq_one_letter_code
_entity_poly.pdbx_strand_id
1 'polypeptide(L)' 'MSLVSTRQPFIRLFGRYLRDEGLPVTHQREAIAKIVFESDEHLSVHDIEQALRDRQAGLGRQQSIAR' A
#
# COMPACT_ATOMS: atom_id res chain seq x y z
N MET A 1 -2.72 11.62 -20.08
CA MET A 1 -2.45 12.55 -18.96
C MET A 1 -2.54 11.75 -17.67
N SER A 2 -1.42 11.50 -17.00
CA SER A 2 -1.41 10.74 -15.75
C SER A 2 -1.98 11.63 -14.66
N LEU A 3 -3.17 11.28 -14.16
CA LEU A 3 -3.77 11.93 -13.01
C LEU A 3 -2.81 11.67 -11.84
N VAL A 4 -2.13 12.71 -11.36
CA VAL A 4 -1.64 12.69 -9.98
C VAL A 4 -2.86 12.39 -9.14
N SER A 5 -2.97 11.16 -8.64
CA SER A 5 -4.09 10.74 -7.81
C SER A 5 -4.17 11.72 -6.64
N THR A 6 -5.31 12.38 -6.48
CA THR A 6 -5.61 13.38 -5.43
C THR A 6 -5.35 12.84 -4.02
N ARG A 7 -5.07 11.55 -3.88
CA ARG A 7 -4.82 10.82 -2.64
C ARG A 7 -3.34 10.60 -2.31
N GLN A 8 -2.45 10.86 -3.26
CA GLN A 8 -0.99 10.88 -3.07
C GLN A 8 -0.52 11.76 -1.89
N PRO A 9 -1.16 12.90 -1.55
CA PRO A 9 -0.81 13.68 -0.37
C PRO A 9 -1.00 12.90 0.95
N PHE A 10 -2.04 12.07 1.07
CA PHE A 10 -2.35 11.35 2.32
C PHE A 10 -1.31 10.27 2.64
N ILE A 11 -0.75 9.61 1.62
CA ILE A 11 0.34 8.65 1.81
C ILE A 11 1.58 9.35 2.39
N ARG A 12 1.91 10.55 1.91
CA ARG A 12 3.03 11.35 2.45
C ARG A 12 2.77 11.83 3.88
N LEU A 13 1.54 12.24 4.17
CA LEU A 13 1.13 12.65 5.51
C LEU A 13 1.18 11.50 6.51
N PHE A 14 0.72 10.31 6.11
CA PHE A 14 0.83 9.12 6.95
C PHE A 14 2.29 8.75 7.24
N GLY A 15 3.17 8.82 6.23
CA GLY A 15 4.60 8.61 6.43
C GLY A 15 5.24 9.65 7.37
N ARG A 16 4.74 10.89 7.38
CA ARG A 16 5.14 11.90 8.35
C ARG A 16 4.64 11.56 9.76
N TYR A 17 3.36 11.22 9.89
CA TYR A 17 2.78 10.81 11.17
C TYR A 17 3.57 9.67 11.82
N LEU A 18 3.92 8.64 11.05
CA LEU A 18 4.75 7.54 11.58
C LEU A 18 6.09 8.04 12.13
N ARG A 19 6.77 8.95 11.42
CA ARG A 19 8.04 9.53 11.87
C ARG A 19 7.87 10.37 13.13
N ASP A 20 6.82 11.19 13.18
CA ASP A 20 6.53 12.05 14.33
C ASP A 20 6.22 11.20 15.59
N GLU A 21 5.62 10.01 15.41
CA GLU A 21 5.38 9.02 16.48
C GLU A 21 6.58 8.09 16.78
N GLY A 22 7.74 8.31 16.16
CA GLY A 22 8.92 7.45 16.33
C GLY A 22 8.75 6.02 15.78
N LEU A 23 7.77 5.80 14.91
CA LEU A 23 7.49 4.52 14.28
C LEU A 23 8.23 4.40 12.93
N PRO A 24 8.73 3.21 12.59
CA PRO A 24 9.43 3.00 11.33
C PRO A 24 8.46 3.12 10.15
N VAL A 25 8.90 3.82 9.09
CA VAL A 25 8.25 3.84 7.79
C VAL A 25 8.79 2.64 7.00
N THR A 26 8.01 1.56 6.93
CA THR A 26 8.36 0.34 6.21
C THR A 26 7.58 0.20 4.91
N HIS A 27 8.09 -0.57 3.95
CA HIS A 27 7.37 -0.85 2.70
C HIS A 27 5.98 -1.45 2.93
N GLN A 28 5.80 -2.28 3.97
CA GLN A 28 4.49 -2.82 4.32
C GLN A 28 3.52 -1.72 4.74
N ARG A 29 3.96 -0.78 5.59
CA ARG A 29 3.14 0.35 6.05
C ARG A 29 2.79 1.29 4.91
N GLU A 30 3.71 1.51 3.96
CA GLU A 30 3.42 2.25 2.74
C GLU A 30 2.42 1.53 1.83
N ALA A 31 2.51 0.21 1.70
CA ALA A 31 1.58 -0.59 0.91
C ALA A 31 0.16 -0.57 1.52
N ILE A 32 0.06 -0.69 2.84
CA ILE A 32 -1.21 -0.54 3.58
C ILE A 32 -1.78 0.85 3.36
N ALA A 33 -0.96 1.91 3.50
CA ALA A 33 -1.41 3.28 3.29
C ALA A 33 -1.95 3.49 1.86
N LYS A 34 -1.29 2.94 0.85
CA LYS A 34 -1.78 2.99 -0.53
C LYS A 34 -3.16 2.33 -0.64
N ILE A 35 -3.33 1.11 -0.13
CA ILE A 35 -4.60 0.38 -0.18
C ILE A 35 -5.72 1.16 0.52
N VAL A 36 -5.47 1.62 1.75
CA VAL A 36 -6.48 2.32 2.56
C VAL A 36 -6.85 3.67 1.95
N PHE A 37 -5.86 4.49 1.56
CA PHE A 37 -6.15 5.83 1.05
C PHE A 37 -6.65 5.79 -0.40
N GLU A 38 -6.26 4.82 -1.23
CA GLU A 38 -6.73 4.69 -2.62
C GLU A 38 -8.13 4.04 -2.74
N SER A 39 -8.63 3.37 -1.70
CA SER A 39 -9.97 2.78 -1.68
C SER A 39 -11.07 3.82 -1.48
N ASP A 40 -12.15 3.73 -2.27
CA ASP A 40 -13.40 4.47 -2.03
C ASP A 40 -14.33 3.76 -1.03
N GLU A 41 -13.97 2.55 -0.62
CA GLU A 41 -14.75 1.70 0.27
C GLU A 41 -14.14 1.60 1.67
N HIS A 42 -15.00 1.32 2.65
CA HIS A 42 -14.57 0.92 3.99
C HIS A 42 -14.05 -0.51 3.95
N LEU A 43 -12.73 -0.65 3.95
CA LEU A 43 -12.08 -1.96 3.94
C LEU A 43 -12.09 -2.58 5.35
N SER A 44 -12.47 -3.85 5.42
CA SER A 44 -12.16 -4.68 6.59
C SER A 44 -10.67 -5.06 6.59
N VAL A 45 -10.19 -5.57 7.72
CA VAL A 45 -8.82 -6.11 7.80
C VAL A 45 -8.60 -7.22 6.78
N HIS A 46 -9.60 -8.08 6.57
CA HIS A 46 -9.54 -9.16 5.59
C HIS A 46 -9.38 -8.63 4.15
N ASP A 47 -10.10 -7.57 3.81
CA ASP A 47 -10.00 -6.94 2.48
C ASP A 47 -8.60 -6.34 2.24
N ILE A 48 -8.02 -5.73 3.28
CA ILE A 48 -6.65 -5.20 3.22
C ILE A 48 -5.64 -6.33 3.03
N GLU A 49 -5.78 -7.43 3.77
CA GLU A 49 -4.91 -8.61 3.64
C GLU A 49 -4.99 -9.22 2.23
N GLN A 50 -6.21 -9.35 1.69
CA GLN A 50 -6.42 -9.89 0.35
C GLN A 50 -5.80 -8.96 -0.71
N ALA A 51 -6.03 -7.66 -0.61
CA ALA A 51 -5.44 -6.67 -1.52
C ALA A 51 -3.89 -6.65 -1.45
N LEU A 52 -3.30 -6.84 -0.25
CA LEU A 52 -1.85 -6.99 -0.09
C LEU A 52 -1.33 -8.25 -0.80
N ARG A 53 -2.01 -9.39 -0.63
CA ARG A 53 -1.65 -10.65 -1.30
C ARG A 53 -1.77 -10.52 -2.81
N ASP A 54 -2.84 -9.93 -3.32
CA ASP A 54 -3.05 -9.76 -4.76
C ASP A 54 -1.99 -8.85 -5.38
N ARG A 55 -1.59 -7.79 -4.67
CA ARG A 55 -0.51 -6.89 -5.11
C ARG A 55 0.86 -7.57 -5.09
N GLN A 56 1.13 -8.43 -4.11
CA GLN A 56 2.34 -9.25 -4.06
C GLN A 56 2.35 -10.37 -5.11
N ALA A 57 1.20 -11.00 -5.37
CA ALA A 57 1.02 -12.02 -6.40
C ALA A 57 1.16 -11.44 -7.81
N GLY A 58 0.71 -10.21 -8.03
CA GLY A 58 0.95 -9.44 -9.25
C GLY A 58 2.43 -9.11 -9.47
N LEU A 59 3.22 -8.97 -8.40
CA LEU A 59 4.68 -8.83 -8.43
C LEU A 59 5.41 -10.20 -8.48
N GLY A 60 4.66 -11.31 -8.49
CA GLY A 60 5.12 -12.68 -8.31
C GLY A 60 4.91 -13.62 -9.51
N ARG A 61 4.72 -13.11 -10.73
CA ARG A 61 4.75 -13.91 -11.98
C ARG A 61 5.99 -13.68 -12.85
N GLN A 62 7.05 -13.10 -12.28
CA GLN A 62 8.35 -12.95 -12.94
C GLN A 62 9.52 -13.47 -12.10
N GLN A 63 9.35 -14.46 -11.22
CA GLN A 63 10.47 -15.15 -10.57
C GLN A 63 10.13 -16.63 -10.31
N SER A 64 9.89 -17.38 -11.38
CA SER A 64 10.06 -18.83 -11.36
C SER A 64 10.68 -19.22 -12.70
N ILE A 65 12.00 -19.09 -12.78
CA ILE A 65 12.76 -19.89 -13.73
C ILE A 65 12.70 -21.33 -13.22
N ALA A 66 12.17 -22.18 -14.08
CA ALA A 66 12.14 -23.62 -13.94
C ALA A 66 13.49 -24.16 -13.47
N ARG A 67 13.43 -25.12 -12.55
CA ARG A 67 14.40 -26.20 -12.45
C ARG A 67 13.67 -27.50 -12.73
#